data_AF-A0A3N4ZNI6-F1
#
_entry.id   AF-A0A3N4ZNI6-F1
#
_cell.length_a   1.000
_cell.length_b   1.000
_cell.length_c   1.000
_cell.angle_alpha   90.00
_cell.angle_beta   90.00
_cell.angle_gamma   90.00
#
_symmetry.space_group_name_H-M   'P 1'
#
loop_
_entity.id
_entity.type
_entity.pdbx_description
1 polymer ?
#
loop_
_entity_poly.entity_id
_entity_poly.type
_entity_poly.pdbx_seq_one_letter_code
_entity_poly.pdbx_strand_id
1 'polypeptide(L)'
;MNANSQAITLKAALGLSRADALMLGVHGRDAAANARRLAVAQAIREEYQRVSDAAYGRAADRKDVMSEPYVPAPFGLVQLIRAEGDVRAVVGQPDFEDLVLDDMGHGYREELVNDEDGTRYEGFGPSRMDLAEASYQAALIHQELRSRGIVDGEPITRTPVENALIDHRVEATGADRDETRQFLDDLVSQHRGTDLADALQTYQFFPKGSLPVPHNGLWIGRTLRDAPEAAIDLVKERIDNAARAVAEYIPCADLYAHMGDGNYATYGGTLKIGFGERKPDDGYDEADIDGERDATWTFSSHAHTQITTSTLTIDADPTDVATWITDQARQAASPAYVAWEARRRLETPRLNRADRAGLSNAAPPTAMGLAGPWSTGPDIEPF
;
A
#
# COMPACT_ATOMS: atom_id res chain seq x y z
N MET A 1 -13.66 -25.61 19.86
CA MET A 1 -14.16 -25.43 18.48
C MET A 1 -15.31 -24.44 18.54
N ASN A 2 -15.12 -23.21 18.05
CA ASN A 2 -16.20 -22.21 18.00
C ASN A 2 -17.03 -22.44 16.74
N ALA A 3 -18.27 -22.89 16.92
CA ALA A 3 -19.23 -23.24 15.87
C ALA A 3 -19.96 -22.01 15.26
N ASN A 4 -19.36 -20.81 15.32
CA ASN A 4 -20.04 -19.55 14.99
C ASN A 4 -19.41 -18.75 13.85
N SER A 5 -18.47 -19.31 13.08
CA SER A 5 -18.04 -18.68 11.84
C SER A 5 -19.15 -18.85 10.80
N GLN A 6 -19.93 -17.80 10.54
CA GLN A 6 -20.86 -17.79 9.41
C GLN A 6 -20.12 -18.20 8.13
N ALA A 7 -20.73 -19.07 7.33
CA ALA A 7 -20.17 -19.46 6.05
C ALA A 7 -20.01 -18.22 5.17
N ILE A 8 -18.81 -18.02 4.61
CA ILE A 8 -18.55 -16.92 3.67
C ILE A 8 -19.35 -17.18 2.41
N THR A 9 -20.19 -16.22 2.04
CA THR A 9 -20.97 -16.22 0.79
C THR A 9 -20.14 -15.66 -0.35
N LEU A 10 -20.52 -15.94 -1.60
CA LEU A 10 -19.93 -15.32 -2.79
C LEU A 10 -19.90 -13.79 -2.68
N LYS A 11 -21.01 -13.18 -2.27
CA LYS A 11 -21.11 -11.72 -2.12
C LYS A 11 -20.09 -11.18 -1.10
N ALA A 12 -19.92 -11.87 0.03
CA ALA A 12 -18.94 -11.49 1.02
C ALA A 12 -17.51 -11.65 0.46
N ALA A 13 -17.23 -12.76 -0.23
CA ALA A 13 -15.93 -13.04 -0.81
C ALA A 13 -15.49 -12.00 -1.86
N LEU A 14 -16.42 -11.49 -2.68
CA LEU A 14 -16.14 -10.44 -3.67
C LEU A 14 -15.78 -9.08 -3.07
N GLY A 15 -16.11 -8.84 -1.80
CA GLY A 15 -15.79 -7.58 -1.10
C GLY A 15 -14.54 -7.67 -0.23
N LEU A 16 -13.82 -8.80 -0.24
CA LEU A 16 -12.62 -8.98 0.56
C LEU A 16 -11.39 -8.36 -0.12
N SER A 17 -10.39 -8.00 0.69
CA SER A 17 -9.04 -7.76 0.18
C SER A 17 -8.50 -9.03 -0.50
N ARG A 18 -7.51 -8.90 -1.38
CA ARG A 18 -6.90 -10.06 -2.05
C ARG A 18 -6.33 -11.09 -1.06
N ALA A 19 -5.67 -10.65 0.01
CA ALA A 19 -5.18 -11.54 1.05
C ALA A 19 -6.32 -12.23 1.82
N ASP A 20 -7.38 -11.50 2.18
CA ASP A 20 -8.56 -12.07 2.83
C ASP A 20 -9.32 -13.05 1.93
N ALA A 21 -9.40 -12.75 0.62
CA ALA A 21 -9.99 -13.60 -0.39
C ALA A 21 -9.23 -14.93 -0.52
N LEU A 22 -7.90 -14.93 -0.43
CA LEU A 22 -7.11 -16.17 -0.40
C LEU A 22 -7.31 -16.97 0.90
N MET A 23 -7.52 -16.29 2.03
CA MET A 23 -7.74 -16.97 3.31
C MET A 23 -9.16 -17.51 3.50
N LEU A 24 -10.16 -16.87 2.88
CA LEU A 24 -11.59 -17.18 3.06
C LEU A 24 -11.99 -17.33 4.54
N GLY A 25 -11.46 -16.43 5.39
CA GLY A 25 -11.71 -16.43 6.84
C GLY A 25 -11.18 -17.65 7.60
N VAL A 26 -10.40 -18.53 6.97
CA VAL A 26 -9.77 -19.69 7.60
C VAL A 26 -8.29 -19.43 7.84
N HIS A 27 -7.97 -19.07 9.08
CA HIS A 27 -6.60 -18.85 9.55
C HIS A 27 -5.85 -20.18 9.81
N GLY A 28 -4.52 -20.10 9.77
CA GLY A 28 -3.60 -21.21 10.01
C GLY A 28 -3.02 -21.79 8.72
N ARG A 29 -1.94 -22.58 8.84
CA ARG A 29 -1.20 -23.15 7.70
C ARG A 29 -1.17 -24.68 7.68
N ASP A 30 -1.83 -25.31 8.65
CA ASP A 30 -1.86 -26.76 8.77
C ASP A 30 -2.85 -27.39 7.77
N ALA A 31 -2.73 -28.71 7.58
CA ALA A 31 -3.58 -29.45 6.66
C ALA A 31 -5.08 -29.33 6.98
N ALA A 32 -5.46 -29.15 8.26
CA ALA A 32 -6.86 -28.99 8.63
C ALA A 32 -7.38 -27.59 8.25
N ALA A 33 -6.54 -26.56 8.34
CA ALA A 33 -6.84 -25.23 7.83
C ALA A 33 -6.98 -25.25 6.30
N ASN A 34 -6.05 -25.88 5.57
CA ASN A 34 -6.13 -26.01 4.11
C ASN A 34 -7.40 -26.76 3.69
N ALA A 35 -7.73 -27.88 4.33
CA ALA A 35 -8.96 -28.64 4.04
C ALA A 35 -10.25 -27.82 4.30
N ARG A 36 -10.29 -27.04 5.39
CA ARG A 36 -11.41 -26.12 5.65
C ARG A 36 -11.51 -25.04 4.57
N ARG A 37 -10.37 -24.44 4.20
CA ARG A 37 -10.29 -23.41 3.16
C ARG A 37 -10.76 -23.94 1.81
N LEU A 38 -10.33 -25.15 1.45
CA LEU A 38 -10.79 -25.86 0.24
C LEU A 38 -12.30 -26.08 0.24
N ALA A 39 -12.87 -26.54 1.36
CA ALA A 39 -14.31 -26.75 1.47
C ALA A 39 -15.10 -25.44 1.28
N VAL A 40 -14.61 -24.33 1.87
CA VAL A 40 -15.22 -23.00 1.68
C VAL A 40 -15.08 -22.54 0.22
N ALA A 41 -13.91 -22.71 -0.38
CA ALA A 41 -13.66 -22.36 -1.78
C ALA A 41 -14.58 -23.15 -2.74
N GLN A 42 -14.78 -24.45 -2.50
CA GLN A 42 -15.69 -25.27 -3.29
C GLN A 42 -17.14 -24.80 -3.17
N ALA A 43 -17.61 -24.48 -1.96
CA ALA A 43 -18.95 -23.94 -1.75
C ALA A 43 -19.16 -22.60 -2.46
N ILE A 44 -18.17 -21.71 -2.41
CA ILE A 44 -18.19 -20.43 -3.12
C ILE A 44 -18.20 -20.66 -4.64
N ARG A 45 -17.42 -21.61 -5.16
CA ARG A 45 -17.42 -21.97 -6.59
C ARG A 45 -18.80 -22.44 -7.06
N GLU A 46 -19.48 -23.26 -6.27
CA GLU A 46 -20.85 -23.73 -6.58
C GLU A 46 -21.87 -22.59 -6.56
N GLU A 47 -21.74 -21.64 -5.63
CA GLU A 47 -22.56 -20.42 -5.63
C GLU A 47 -22.27 -19.54 -6.86
N TYR A 48 -20.99 -19.34 -7.18
CA TYR A 48 -20.55 -18.60 -8.37
C TYR A 48 -21.10 -19.20 -9.67
N GLN A 49 -21.00 -20.53 -9.84
CA GLN A 49 -21.55 -21.22 -11.01
C GLN A 49 -23.05 -21.00 -11.14
N ARG A 50 -23.82 -21.16 -10.05
CA ARG A 50 -25.27 -20.91 -10.07
C ARG A 50 -25.62 -19.46 -10.42
N VAL A 51 -24.86 -18.49 -9.90
CA VAL A 51 -25.09 -17.07 -10.19
C VAL A 51 -24.74 -16.74 -11.64
N SER A 52 -23.63 -17.28 -12.15
CA SER A 52 -23.19 -17.15 -13.54
C SER A 52 -24.22 -17.76 -14.50
N ASP A 53 -24.61 -19.03 -14.30
CA ASP A 53 -25.62 -19.71 -15.12
C ASP A 53 -26.94 -18.94 -15.16
N ALA A 54 -27.39 -18.41 -14.01
CA ALA A 54 -28.60 -17.61 -13.94
C ALA A 54 -28.45 -16.26 -14.67
N ALA A 55 -27.26 -15.65 -14.67
CA ALA A 55 -27.00 -14.42 -15.41
C ALA A 55 -27.01 -14.66 -16.93
N TYR A 56 -26.31 -15.70 -17.40
CA TYR A 56 -26.30 -16.10 -18.81
C TYR A 56 -27.68 -16.55 -19.30
N GLY A 57 -28.44 -17.29 -18.48
CA GLY A 57 -29.82 -17.66 -18.80
C GLY A 57 -30.73 -16.44 -19.01
N ARG A 58 -30.63 -15.43 -18.13
CA ARG A 58 -31.39 -14.17 -18.29
C ARG A 58 -30.99 -13.37 -19.52
N ALA A 59 -29.70 -13.33 -19.88
CA ALA A 59 -29.23 -12.65 -21.08
C ALA A 59 -29.75 -13.34 -22.35
N ALA A 60 -29.71 -14.69 -22.38
CA ALA A 60 -30.26 -15.49 -23.46
C ALA A 60 -31.78 -15.25 -23.66
N ASP A 61 -32.56 -15.23 -22.58
CA ASP A 61 -34.01 -14.97 -22.62
C ASP A 61 -34.35 -13.58 -23.18
N ARG A 62 -33.49 -12.59 -22.93
CA ARG A 62 -33.67 -11.21 -23.40
C ARG A 62 -33.28 -11.01 -24.87
N LYS A 63 -32.72 -12.04 -25.53
CA LYS A 63 -32.08 -11.93 -26.86
C LYS A 63 -31.03 -10.83 -26.92
N ASP A 64 -30.47 -10.49 -25.77
CA ASP A 64 -29.42 -9.48 -25.63
C ASP A 64 -28.07 -10.16 -25.87
N VAL A 65 -27.92 -10.73 -27.07
CA VAL A 65 -26.76 -11.57 -27.45
C VAL A 65 -25.47 -10.74 -27.46
N MET A 66 -25.58 -9.41 -27.51
CA MET A 66 -24.45 -8.49 -27.52
C MET A 66 -23.98 -8.11 -26.10
N SER A 67 -24.73 -8.44 -25.05
CA SER A 67 -24.35 -8.18 -23.66
C SER A 67 -24.02 -9.50 -22.97
N GLU A 68 -22.78 -9.96 -23.10
CA GLU A 68 -22.30 -11.08 -22.28
C GLU A 68 -22.29 -10.66 -20.80
N PRO A 69 -23.09 -11.28 -19.92
CA PRO A 69 -23.15 -10.87 -18.53
C PRO A 69 -21.84 -11.23 -17.83
N TYR A 70 -21.10 -10.20 -17.42
CA TYR A 70 -19.91 -10.38 -16.60
C TYR A 70 -20.30 -10.67 -15.15
N VAL A 71 -19.88 -11.83 -14.63
CA VAL A 71 -19.97 -12.17 -13.21
C VAL A 71 -18.55 -12.36 -12.70
N PRO A 72 -18.01 -11.47 -11.86
CA PRO A 72 -16.64 -11.60 -11.36
C PRO A 72 -16.52 -12.83 -10.46
N ALA A 73 -15.40 -13.54 -10.60
CA ALA A 73 -15.01 -14.57 -9.65
C ALA A 73 -14.22 -13.93 -8.48
N PRO A 74 -14.34 -14.45 -7.25
CA PRO A 74 -13.46 -14.04 -6.16
C PRO A 74 -11.98 -14.27 -6.49
N PHE A 75 -11.13 -13.32 -6.08
CA PHE A 75 -9.69 -13.37 -6.31
C PHE A 75 -9.07 -14.71 -5.90
N GLY A 76 -8.32 -15.33 -6.82
CA GLY A 76 -7.58 -16.58 -6.59
C GLY A 76 -8.43 -17.82 -6.29
N LEU A 77 -9.76 -17.77 -6.45
CA LEU A 77 -10.65 -18.90 -6.10
C LEU A 77 -10.26 -20.20 -6.82
N VAL A 78 -9.97 -20.13 -8.11
CA VAL A 78 -9.60 -21.30 -8.93
C VAL A 78 -8.24 -21.84 -8.51
N GLN A 79 -7.27 -20.96 -8.29
CA GLN A 79 -5.92 -21.30 -7.87
C GLN A 79 -5.94 -21.94 -6.48
N LEU A 80 -6.75 -21.41 -5.56
CA LEU A 80 -6.92 -21.95 -4.22
C LEU A 80 -7.51 -23.37 -4.25
N ILE A 81 -8.48 -23.64 -5.12
CA ILE A 81 -9.03 -24.99 -5.30
C ILE A 81 -7.97 -25.95 -5.89
N ARG A 82 -7.22 -25.50 -6.90
CA ARG A 82 -6.13 -26.30 -7.50
C ARG A 82 -5.02 -26.61 -6.51
N ALA A 83 -4.74 -25.69 -5.61
CA ALA A 83 -3.77 -25.83 -4.53
C ALA A 83 -4.33 -26.57 -3.29
N GLU A 84 -5.50 -27.20 -3.39
CA GLU A 84 -6.16 -27.91 -2.27
C GLU A 84 -6.34 -27.05 -1.01
N GLY A 85 -6.60 -25.75 -1.23
CA GLY A 85 -6.74 -24.76 -0.17
C GLY A 85 -5.43 -24.22 0.37
N ASP A 86 -4.26 -24.65 -0.10
CA ASP A 86 -2.95 -24.17 0.36
C ASP A 86 -2.60 -22.79 -0.23
N VAL A 87 -2.71 -21.75 0.60
CA VAL A 87 -2.40 -20.36 0.22
C VAL A 87 -0.93 -20.20 -0.16
N ARG A 88 -0.01 -20.89 0.51
CA ARG A 88 1.43 -20.80 0.20
C ARG A 88 1.71 -21.35 -1.20
N ALA A 89 1.04 -22.44 -1.56
CA ALA A 89 1.17 -23.01 -2.89
C ALA A 89 0.55 -22.11 -3.97
N VAL A 90 -0.46 -21.30 -3.67
CA VAL A 90 -1.01 -20.29 -4.61
C VAL A 90 -0.04 -19.13 -4.82
N VAL A 91 0.42 -18.50 -3.74
CA VAL A 91 1.27 -17.30 -3.89
C VAL A 91 2.69 -17.62 -4.34
N GLY A 92 3.10 -18.89 -4.28
CA GLY A 92 4.35 -19.40 -4.83
C GLY A 92 4.25 -19.84 -6.29
N GLN A 93 3.09 -19.69 -6.95
CA GLN A 93 2.96 -20.01 -8.37
C GLN A 93 3.72 -19.00 -9.23
N PRO A 94 4.39 -19.42 -10.32
CA PRO A 94 5.11 -18.51 -11.20
C PRO A 94 4.24 -17.42 -11.85
N ASP A 95 2.95 -17.70 -12.01
CA ASP A 95 1.92 -16.84 -12.62
C ASP A 95 1.07 -16.11 -11.55
N PHE A 96 1.53 -16.03 -10.30
CA PHE A 96 0.77 -15.31 -9.26
C PHE A 96 0.63 -13.82 -9.55
N GLU A 97 1.64 -13.19 -10.16
CA GLU A 97 1.55 -11.78 -10.58
C GLU A 97 0.56 -11.60 -11.73
N ASP A 98 0.52 -12.55 -12.69
CA ASP A 98 -0.47 -12.54 -13.76
C ASP A 98 -1.90 -12.67 -13.20
N LEU A 99 -2.09 -13.48 -12.16
CA LEU A 99 -3.37 -13.56 -11.44
C LEU A 99 -3.77 -12.21 -10.82
N VAL A 100 -2.82 -11.49 -10.23
CA VAL A 100 -3.07 -10.15 -9.67
C VAL A 100 -3.37 -9.14 -10.78
N LEU A 101 -2.64 -9.20 -11.88
CA LEU A 101 -2.82 -8.36 -13.06
C LEU A 101 -4.21 -8.55 -13.69
N ASP A 102 -4.67 -9.80 -13.83
CA ASP A 102 -5.99 -10.15 -14.33
C ASP A 102 -7.10 -9.62 -13.41
N ASP A 103 -6.94 -9.78 -12.09
CA ASP A 103 -7.91 -9.28 -11.10
C ASP A 103 -8.01 -7.74 -11.08
N MET A 104 -6.92 -7.06 -11.41
CA MET A 104 -6.92 -5.61 -11.60
C MET A 104 -7.56 -5.16 -12.92
N GLY A 105 -7.89 -6.09 -13.83
CA GLY A 105 -8.44 -5.78 -15.15
C GLY A 105 -7.40 -5.33 -16.18
N HIS A 106 -6.11 -5.52 -15.88
CA HIS A 106 -5.00 -5.16 -16.77
C HIS A 106 -4.38 -6.35 -17.52
N GLY A 107 -4.96 -7.54 -17.35
CA GLY A 107 -4.59 -8.73 -18.12
C GLY A 107 -4.74 -8.56 -19.62
N TYR A 108 -4.23 -9.55 -20.37
CA TYR A 108 -4.47 -9.62 -21.81
C TYR A 108 -5.96 -9.75 -22.09
N ARG A 109 -6.50 -8.82 -22.89
CA ARG A 109 -7.93 -8.80 -23.23
C ARG A 109 -8.15 -8.40 -24.67
N GLU A 110 -9.23 -8.90 -25.25
CA GLU A 110 -9.72 -8.46 -26.55
C GLU A 110 -10.96 -7.59 -26.32
N GLU A 111 -10.96 -6.38 -26.87
CA GLU A 111 -12.12 -5.48 -26.79
C GLU A 111 -12.68 -5.24 -28.19
N LEU A 112 -14.01 -5.08 -28.26
CA LEU A 112 -14.69 -4.67 -29.48
C LEU A 112 -14.58 -3.15 -29.61
N VAL A 113 -13.69 -2.69 -30.48
CA VAL A 113 -13.52 -1.27 -30.79
C VAL A 113 -14.44 -0.90 -31.95
N ASN A 114 -15.16 0.21 -31.81
CA ASN A 114 -16.00 0.78 -32.85
C ASN A 114 -15.59 2.23 -33.11
N ASP A 115 -14.74 2.43 -34.11
CA ASP A 115 -14.16 3.72 -34.50
C ASP A 115 -14.46 4.04 -35.98
N GLU A 116 -13.78 5.05 -36.54
CA GLU A 116 -13.97 5.49 -37.93
C GLU A 116 -13.68 4.39 -38.96
N ASP A 117 -12.89 3.37 -38.59
CA ASP A 117 -12.53 2.23 -39.44
C ASP A 117 -13.50 1.05 -39.30
N GLY A 118 -14.56 1.22 -38.50
CA GLY A 118 -15.61 0.23 -38.28
C GLY A 118 -15.39 -0.60 -37.01
N THR A 119 -16.16 -1.68 -36.90
CA THR A 119 -16.19 -2.52 -35.69
C THR A 119 -15.24 -3.72 -35.84
N ARG A 120 -14.23 -3.82 -34.95
CA ARG A 120 -13.25 -4.92 -34.92
C ARG A 120 -12.87 -5.31 -33.50
N TYR A 121 -12.37 -6.53 -33.32
CA TYR A 121 -11.70 -6.92 -32.08
C TYR A 121 -10.25 -6.43 -32.11
N GLU A 122 -9.82 -5.80 -31.03
CA GLU A 122 -8.45 -5.36 -30.84
C GLU A 122 -7.88 -5.97 -29.56
N GLY A 123 -6.66 -6.49 -29.64
CA GLY A 123 -5.97 -7.10 -28.51
C GLY A 123 -5.21 -6.05 -27.71
N PHE A 124 -5.50 -5.97 -26.42
CA PHE A 124 -4.81 -5.12 -25.46
C PHE A 124 -3.96 -6.00 -24.56
N GLY A 125 -2.67 -5.72 -24.52
CA GLY A 125 -1.74 -6.32 -23.58
C GLY A 125 -1.46 -5.38 -22.40
N PRO A 126 -1.00 -5.92 -21.26
CA PRO A 126 -0.54 -5.12 -20.15
C PRO A 126 0.61 -4.21 -20.57
N SER A 127 0.55 -2.96 -20.15
CA SER A 127 1.68 -2.04 -20.24
C SER A 127 2.76 -2.41 -19.21
N ARG A 128 3.95 -1.82 -19.34
CA ARG A 128 5.00 -1.95 -18.32
C ARG A 128 4.55 -1.44 -16.94
N MET A 129 3.67 -0.44 -16.94
CA MET A 129 3.12 0.14 -15.72
C MET A 129 2.18 -0.84 -15.03
N ASP A 130 1.34 -1.54 -15.81
CA ASP A 130 0.42 -2.55 -15.28
C ASP A 130 1.17 -3.74 -14.66
N LEU A 131 2.24 -4.20 -15.33
CA LEU A 131 3.09 -5.26 -14.81
C LEU A 131 3.77 -4.86 -13.49
N ALA A 132 4.31 -3.64 -13.41
CA ALA A 132 4.94 -3.15 -12.18
C ALA A 132 3.95 -3.03 -11.01
N GLU A 133 2.74 -2.55 -11.27
CA GLU A 133 1.69 -2.46 -10.24
C GLU A 133 1.23 -3.86 -9.81
N ALA A 134 1.07 -4.82 -10.73
CA ALA A 134 0.72 -6.19 -10.38
C ALA A 134 1.79 -6.85 -9.49
N SER A 135 3.08 -6.67 -9.82
CA SER A 135 4.19 -7.12 -8.96
C SER A 135 4.13 -6.46 -7.58
N TYR A 136 3.85 -5.16 -7.52
CA TYR A 136 3.72 -4.43 -6.26
C TYR A 136 2.56 -4.95 -5.40
N GLN A 137 1.38 -5.11 -5.99
CA GLN A 137 0.19 -5.65 -5.31
C GLN A 137 0.42 -7.10 -4.86
N ALA A 138 1.10 -7.92 -5.67
CA ALA A 138 1.51 -9.26 -5.27
C ALA A 138 2.41 -9.25 -4.03
N ALA A 139 3.36 -8.31 -3.96
CA ALA A 139 4.21 -8.12 -2.80
C ALA A 139 3.39 -7.70 -1.56
N LEU A 140 2.44 -6.77 -1.68
CA LEU A 140 1.56 -6.40 -0.56
C LEU A 140 0.76 -7.59 -0.02
N ILE A 141 0.21 -8.44 -0.92
CA ILE A 141 -0.51 -9.66 -0.53
C ILE A 141 0.41 -10.60 0.25
N HIS A 142 1.62 -10.84 -0.23
CA HIS A 142 2.62 -11.67 0.45
C HIS A 142 2.98 -11.10 1.83
N GLN A 143 3.17 -9.79 1.96
CA GLN A 143 3.47 -9.14 3.23
C GLN A 143 2.32 -9.31 4.23
N GLU A 144 1.09 -9.09 3.79
CA GLU A 144 -0.09 -9.25 4.62
C GLU A 144 -0.26 -10.71 5.09
N LEU A 145 -0.14 -11.68 4.18
CA LEU A 145 -0.19 -13.10 4.52
C LEU A 145 0.92 -13.52 5.47
N ARG A 146 2.13 -12.94 5.34
CA ARG A 146 3.24 -13.17 6.28
C ARG A 146 2.93 -12.61 7.66
N SER A 147 2.40 -11.39 7.75
CA SER A 147 2.02 -10.77 9.03
C SER A 147 0.98 -11.60 9.80
N ARG A 148 0.19 -12.41 9.07
CA ARG A 148 -0.81 -13.33 9.58
C ARG A 148 -0.28 -14.75 9.82
N GLY A 149 1.01 -14.99 9.58
CA GLY A 149 1.68 -16.28 9.77
C GLY A 149 1.25 -17.37 8.77
N ILE A 150 0.71 -16.99 7.61
CA ILE A 150 0.22 -17.93 6.58
C ILE A 150 1.35 -18.39 5.66
N VAL A 151 2.27 -17.48 5.32
CA VAL A 151 3.45 -17.77 4.49
C VAL A 151 4.74 -17.54 5.26
N ASP A 152 5.71 -18.41 5.00
CA ASP A 152 7.07 -18.32 5.55
C ASP A 152 7.95 -17.41 4.69
N GLY A 153 9.09 -17.02 5.25
CA GLY A 153 10.15 -16.27 4.56
C GLY A 153 10.51 -15.01 5.34
N GLU A 154 11.73 -14.54 5.14
CA GLU A 154 12.11 -13.17 5.50
C GLU A 154 11.02 -12.22 5.00
N PRO A 155 10.71 -11.12 5.71
CA PRO A 155 9.86 -10.05 5.18
C PRO A 155 10.23 -9.85 3.72
N ILE A 156 9.25 -9.62 2.83
CA ILE A 156 9.58 -9.07 1.51
C ILE A 156 10.48 -7.93 1.86
N THR A 157 11.75 -8.05 1.45
CA THR A 157 12.67 -6.98 1.68
C THR A 157 11.98 -5.86 0.97
N ARG A 158 11.54 -4.86 1.74
CA ARG A 158 10.87 -3.68 1.17
C ARG A 158 11.86 -2.92 0.27
N THR A 159 13.07 -3.46 0.15
CA THR A 159 14.19 -2.98 -0.59
C THR A 159 14.81 -4.03 -1.55
N PRO A 160 14.06 -4.64 -2.51
CA PRO A 160 14.61 -5.68 -3.37
C PRO A 160 15.77 -5.19 -4.25
N VAL A 161 15.71 -3.96 -4.76
CA VAL A 161 16.79 -3.34 -5.55
C VAL A 161 17.99 -3.07 -4.67
N GLU A 162 17.80 -2.48 -3.48
CA GLU A 162 18.89 -2.25 -2.53
C GLU A 162 19.61 -3.57 -2.20
N ASN A 163 18.87 -4.63 -1.91
CA ASN A 163 19.48 -5.92 -1.58
C ASN A 163 20.23 -6.53 -2.77
N ALA A 164 19.71 -6.41 -3.99
CA ALA A 164 20.42 -6.88 -5.18
C ALA A 164 21.74 -6.11 -5.39
N LEU A 165 21.74 -4.79 -5.16
CA LEU A 165 22.94 -3.96 -5.23
C LEU A 165 23.96 -4.33 -4.14
N ILE A 166 23.49 -4.53 -2.90
CA ILE A 166 24.32 -4.97 -1.77
C ILE A 166 24.92 -6.35 -2.05
N ASP A 167 24.10 -7.33 -2.46
CA ASP A 167 24.51 -8.70 -2.77
C ASP A 167 25.59 -8.70 -3.85
N HIS A 168 25.36 -7.95 -4.94
CA HIS A 168 26.34 -7.83 -6.01
C HIS A 168 27.66 -7.26 -5.52
N ARG A 169 27.65 -6.18 -4.74
CA ARG A 169 28.89 -5.58 -4.23
C ARG A 169 29.62 -6.51 -3.26
N VAL A 170 28.91 -7.18 -2.37
CA VAL A 170 29.49 -8.17 -1.45
C VAL A 170 30.18 -9.28 -2.26
N GLU A 171 29.54 -9.80 -3.31
CA GLU A 171 30.13 -10.80 -4.19
C GLU A 171 31.35 -10.25 -4.96
N ALA A 172 31.26 -9.03 -5.49
CA ALA A 172 32.31 -8.42 -6.32
C ALA A 172 33.55 -7.99 -5.52
N THR A 173 33.39 -7.62 -4.25
CA THR A 173 34.44 -7.01 -3.43
C THR A 173 34.87 -7.82 -2.21
N GLY A 174 34.03 -8.75 -1.75
CA GLY A 174 34.21 -9.45 -0.48
C GLY A 174 34.02 -8.58 0.76
N ALA A 175 33.41 -7.40 0.61
CA ALA A 175 33.11 -6.50 1.73
C ALA A 175 32.04 -7.08 2.67
N ASP A 176 32.02 -6.60 3.92
CA ASP A 176 30.96 -6.94 4.86
C ASP A 176 29.61 -6.38 4.39
N ARG A 177 28.53 -7.11 4.68
CA ARG A 177 27.18 -6.76 4.22
C ARG A 177 26.67 -5.48 4.87
N ASP A 178 26.88 -5.31 6.18
CA ASP A 178 26.37 -4.17 6.91
C ASP A 178 27.17 -2.91 6.58
N GLU A 179 28.49 -3.03 6.43
CA GLU A 179 29.34 -1.95 5.89
C GLU A 179 28.92 -1.55 4.47
N THR A 180 28.57 -2.55 3.63
CA THR A 180 28.10 -2.31 2.27
C THR A 180 26.76 -1.58 2.25
N ARG A 181 25.82 -1.95 3.12
CA ARG A 181 24.55 -1.24 3.27
C ARG A 181 24.77 0.21 3.69
N GLN A 182 25.56 0.43 4.74
CA GLN A 182 25.84 1.78 5.22
C GLN A 182 26.51 2.64 4.13
N PHE A 183 27.41 2.05 3.34
CA PHE A 183 28.03 2.76 2.23
C PHE A 183 27.04 3.08 1.10
N LEU A 184 26.11 2.18 0.80
CA LEU A 184 25.04 2.47 -0.17
C LEU A 184 24.16 3.62 0.32
N ASP A 185 23.80 3.62 1.60
CA ASP A 185 23.02 4.70 2.21
C ASP A 185 23.74 6.04 2.10
N ASP A 186 25.05 6.07 2.37
CA ASP A 186 25.89 7.26 2.20
C ASP A 186 25.89 7.74 0.74
N LEU A 187 26.07 6.83 -0.23
CA LEU A 187 26.03 7.19 -1.66
C LEU A 187 24.69 7.77 -2.08
N VAL A 188 23.60 7.13 -1.68
CA VAL A 188 22.25 7.59 -2.00
C VAL A 188 21.93 8.88 -1.26
N SER A 189 22.54 9.17 -0.11
CA SER A 189 22.40 10.47 0.55
C SER A 189 23.13 11.59 -0.21
N GLN A 190 24.30 11.30 -0.79
CA GLN A 190 25.19 12.28 -1.42
C GLN A 190 24.94 12.50 -2.92
N HIS A 191 24.38 11.52 -3.62
CA HIS A 191 24.21 11.53 -5.08
C HIS A 191 22.75 11.36 -5.48
N ARG A 192 22.35 11.89 -6.65
CA ARG A 192 21.01 11.74 -7.24
C ARG A 192 21.10 11.53 -8.74
N GLY A 193 20.03 11.00 -9.36
CA GLY A 193 19.91 10.88 -10.81
C GLY A 193 21.12 10.20 -11.47
N THR A 194 21.69 10.85 -12.48
CA THR A 194 22.87 10.36 -13.22
C THR A 194 24.11 10.24 -12.34
N ASP A 195 24.31 11.15 -11.38
CA ASP A 195 25.46 11.10 -10.47
C ASP A 195 25.40 9.87 -9.56
N LEU A 196 24.19 9.49 -9.13
CA LEU A 196 23.98 8.25 -8.38
C LEU A 196 24.26 7.03 -9.27
N ALA A 197 23.80 7.03 -10.53
CA ALA A 197 24.08 5.94 -11.46
C ALA A 197 25.59 5.75 -11.69
N ASP A 198 26.33 6.84 -11.86
CA ASP A 198 27.79 6.82 -12.01
C ASP A 198 28.48 6.34 -10.73
N ALA A 199 27.99 6.73 -9.56
CA ALA A 199 28.48 6.26 -8.27
C ALA A 199 28.25 4.74 -8.10
N LEU A 200 27.05 4.24 -8.43
CA LEU A 200 26.74 2.80 -8.36
C LEU A 200 27.67 1.97 -9.24
N GLN A 201 28.05 2.46 -10.43
CA GLN A 201 29.05 1.80 -11.28
C GLN A 201 30.47 1.91 -10.72
N THR A 202 30.88 3.13 -10.33
CA THR A 202 32.23 3.43 -9.84
C THR A 202 32.57 2.60 -8.61
N TYR A 203 31.60 2.47 -7.71
CA TYR A 203 31.71 1.70 -6.48
C TYR A 203 31.14 0.28 -6.60
N GLN A 204 31.05 -0.28 -7.81
CA GLN A 204 30.76 -1.72 -8.02
C GLN A 204 29.48 -2.23 -7.32
N PHE A 205 28.50 -1.35 -7.10
CA PHE A 205 27.15 -1.77 -6.71
C PHE A 205 26.36 -2.30 -7.90
N PHE A 206 26.73 -1.89 -9.12
CA PHE A 206 26.11 -2.36 -10.34
C PHE A 206 27.14 -2.98 -11.31
N PRO A 207 26.87 -4.15 -11.91
CA PRO A 207 27.79 -4.81 -12.82
C PRO A 207 27.90 -4.07 -14.16
N LYS A 208 28.97 -4.36 -14.92
CA LYS A 208 29.02 -4.02 -16.35
C LYS A 208 28.09 -4.96 -17.12
N GLY A 209 26.82 -4.58 -17.23
CA GLY A 209 25.79 -5.39 -17.86
C GLY A 209 24.47 -5.19 -17.14
N SER A 210 23.86 -6.29 -16.73
CA SER A 210 22.54 -6.29 -16.10
C SER A 210 22.60 -6.92 -14.71
N LEU A 211 21.72 -6.48 -13.81
CA LEU A 211 21.61 -7.00 -12.45
C LEU A 211 20.25 -7.69 -12.25
N PRO A 212 20.22 -9.00 -12.00
CA PRO A 212 19.00 -9.68 -11.57
C PRO A 212 18.57 -9.15 -10.19
N VAL A 213 17.33 -8.68 -10.09
CA VAL A 213 16.69 -8.28 -8.83
C VAL A 213 15.70 -9.38 -8.46
N PRO A 214 16.04 -10.28 -7.52
CA PRO A 214 15.12 -11.33 -7.11
C PRO A 214 13.88 -10.70 -6.48
N HIS A 215 12.70 -11.06 -6.97
CA HIS A 215 11.44 -10.71 -6.32
C HIS A 215 11.01 -11.88 -5.44
N ASN A 216 10.70 -11.62 -4.17
CA ASN A 216 10.06 -12.57 -3.26
C ASN A 216 10.80 -13.91 -3.03
N GLY A 217 12.13 -13.90 -2.95
CA GLY A 217 12.91 -15.11 -2.56
C GLY A 217 12.83 -16.29 -3.55
N LEU A 218 12.30 -16.06 -4.76
CA LEU A 218 12.24 -17.01 -5.87
C LEU A 218 12.84 -16.37 -7.14
N TRP A 219 13.30 -17.23 -8.06
CA TRP A 219 14.02 -16.88 -9.30
C TRP A 219 13.16 -16.18 -10.37
N ILE A 220 12.06 -15.55 -9.99
CA ILE A 220 11.24 -14.70 -10.87
C ILE A 220 11.55 -13.26 -10.45
N GLY A 221 12.73 -12.82 -10.86
CA GLY A 221 13.21 -11.47 -10.63
C GLY A 221 13.11 -10.63 -11.91
N ARG A 222 12.91 -9.32 -11.77
CA ARG A 222 13.16 -8.41 -12.90
C ARG A 222 14.66 -8.23 -13.07
N THR A 223 15.11 -7.97 -14.28
CA THR A 223 16.52 -7.66 -14.53
C THR A 223 16.67 -6.17 -14.77
N LEU A 224 17.44 -5.49 -13.93
CA LEU A 224 17.87 -4.10 -14.18
C LEU A 224 18.89 -4.11 -15.30
N ARG A 225 18.68 -3.30 -16.33
CA ARG A 225 19.47 -3.34 -17.56
C ARG A 225 20.73 -2.51 -17.49
N ASP A 226 20.70 -1.45 -16.68
CA ASP A 226 21.80 -0.51 -16.50
C ASP A 226 21.73 0.20 -15.13
N ALA A 227 22.81 0.92 -14.80
CA ALA A 227 22.91 1.63 -13.53
C ALA A 227 21.95 2.83 -13.40
N PRO A 228 21.62 3.58 -14.46
CA PRO A 228 20.55 4.57 -14.41
C PRO A 228 19.20 3.98 -13.98
N GLU A 229 18.79 2.84 -14.55
CA GLU A 229 17.57 2.13 -14.14
C GLU A 229 17.66 1.72 -12.66
N ALA A 230 18.81 1.18 -12.23
CA ALA A 230 19.03 0.83 -10.82
C ALA A 230 18.95 2.03 -9.87
N ALA A 231 19.52 3.17 -10.25
CA ALA A 231 19.50 4.39 -9.44
C ALA A 231 18.06 4.94 -9.30
N ILE A 232 17.30 4.96 -10.39
CA ILE A 232 15.89 5.39 -10.37
C ILE A 232 15.09 4.46 -9.46
N ASP A 233 15.23 3.16 -9.66
CA ASP A 233 14.42 2.19 -8.94
C ASP A 233 14.78 2.10 -7.45
N LEU A 234 16.06 2.26 -7.09
CA LEU A 234 16.49 2.38 -5.70
C LEU A 234 15.87 3.60 -5.01
N VAL A 235 15.82 4.74 -5.69
CA VAL A 235 15.19 5.95 -5.13
C VAL A 235 13.69 5.77 -4.99
N LYS A 236 13.00 5.18 -5.98
CA LYS A 236 11.56 4.86 -5.88
C LYS A 236 11.27 3.97 -4.68
N GLU A 237 12.06 2.92 -4.53
CA GLU A 237 11.95 1.96 -3.43
C GLU A 237 12.12 2.65 -2.06
N ARG A 238 13.04 3.60 -1.93
CA ARG A 238 13.18 4.41 -0.72
C ARG A 238 11.98 5.34 -0.50
N ILE A 239 11.49 6.02 -1.54
CA ILE A 239 10.31 6.90 -1.45
C ILE A 239 9.11 6.11 -0.96
N ASP A 240 8.88 4.94 -1.55
CA ASP A 240 7.82 4.01 -1.19
C ASP A 240 7.91 3.57 0.27
N ASN A 241 9.10 3.27 0.75
CA ASN A 241 9.31 2.88 2.15
C ASN A 241 9.05 4.01 3.12
N ALA A 242 9.48 5.23 2.78
CA ALA A 242 9.18 6.41 3.57
C ALA A 242 7.67 6.71 3.59
N ALA A 243 6.99 6.65 2.44
CA ALA A 243 5.54 6.79 2.31
C ALA A 243 4.77 5.79 3.17
N ARG A 244 5.15 4.50 3.14
CA ARG A 244 4.56 3.46 4.00
C ARG A 244 4.77 3.78 5.49
N ALA A 245 6.01 4.08 5.88
CA ALA A 245 6.35 4.34 7.27
C ALA A 245 5.57 5.53 7.84
N VAL A 246 5.36 6.58 7.04
CA VAL A 246 4.56 7.75 7.42
C VAL A 246 3.07 7.43 7.47
N ALA A 247 2.54 6.70 6.48
CA ALA A 247 1.12 6.36 6.42
C ALA A 247 0.65 5.52 7.63
N GLU A 248 1.52 4.71 8.23
CA GLU A 248 1.22 3.98 9.48
C GLU A 248 0.78 4.90 10.64
N TYR A 249 1.16 6.17 10.61
CA TYR A 249 0.81 7.17 11.64
C TYR A 249 -0.36 8.09 11.24
N ILE A 250 -0.94 7.94 10.05
CA ILE A 250 -2.01 8.81 9.54
C ILE A 250 -3.32 8.00 9.41
N PRO A 251 -4.18 7.97 10.45
CA PRO A 251 -5.34 7.07 10.50
C PRO A 251 -6.48 7.43 9.53
N CYS A 252 -6.36 8.55 8.82
CA CYS A 252 -7.40 9.07 7.94
C CYS A 252 -7.00 9.07 6.46
N ALA A 253 -5.81 8.60 6.13
CA ALA A 253 -5.30 8.63 4.76
C ALA A 253 -5.20 7.22 4.19
N ASP A 254 -5.34 7.13 2.88
CA ASP A 254 -5.13 5.90 2.12
C ASP A 254 -3.80 6.00 1.39
N LEU A 255 -3.03 4.92 1.40
CA LEU A 255 -1.81 4.82 0.61
C LEU A 255 -2.17 4.25 -0.77
N TYR A 256 -1.77 4.91 -1.84
CA TYR A 256 -1.98 4.43 -3.20
C TYR A 256 -0.75 4.68 -4.06
N ALA A 257 -0.60 3.90 -5.12
CA ALA A 257 0.44 4.11 -6.12
C ALA A 257 0.00 5.20 -7.10
N HIS A 258 0.77 6.28 -7.23
CA HIS A 258 0.48 7.31 -8.21
C HIS A 258 1.28 7.07 -9.48
N MET A 259 0.56 6.59 -10.49
CA MET A 259 1.11 6.15 -11.76
C MET A 259 1.21 7.32 -12.76
N GLY A 260 1.88 8.39 -12.32
CA GLY A 260 2.35 9.55 -13.10
C GLY A 260 1.54 10.02 -14.31
N ASP A 261 0.80 11.13 -14.17
CA ASP A 261 0.31 11.88 -15.31
C ASP A 261 1.51 12.57 -16.01
N GLY A 262 1.64 12.36 -17.32
CA GLY A 262 2.80 12.78 -18.10
C GLY A 262 3.27 14.22 -17.85
N ASN A 263 4.61 14.38 -17.81
CA ASN A 263 5.43 15.59 -17.84
C ASN A 263 6.14 16.07 -16.56
N TYR A 264 5.90 15.51 -15.37
CA TYR A 264 6.66 15.87 -14.14
C TYR A 264 7.35 14.70 -13.43
N ALA A 265 7.39 13.52 -14.05
CA ALA A 265 7.66 12.28 -13.35
C ALA A 265 9.00 11.65 -13.76
N THR A 266 10.14 12.22 -13.35
CA THR A 266 11.39 11.42 -13.32
C THR A 266 11.24 10.20 -12.40
N TYR A 267 10.29 10.25 -11.44
CA TYR A 267 9.95 9.16 -10.51
C TYR A 267 8.47 8.77 -10.54
N GLY A 268 7.85 8.63 -11.72
CA GLY A 268 6.49 8.08 -11.80
C GLY A 268 6.39 6.67 -11.23
N GLY A 269 5.28 6.34 -10.55
CA GLY A 269 5.07 5.04 -9.92
C GLY A 269 5.67 4.91 -8.52
N THR A 270 5.61 5.98 -7.73
CA THR A 270 5.85 5.96 -6.28
C THR A 270 4.54 5.99 -5.50
N LEU A 271 4.60 5.57 -4.25
CA LEU A 271 3.48 5.69 -3.33
C LEU A 271 3.22 7.12 -2.89
N LYS A 272 1.93 7.47 -2.87
CA LYS A 272 1.42 8.72 -2.33
C LYS A 272 0.42 8.47 -1.21
N ILE A 273 0.29 9.45 -0.34
CA ILE A 273 -0.64 9.43 0.79
C ILE A 273 -1.85 10.30 0.44
N GLY A 274 -2.97 9.66 0.15
CA GLY A 274 -4.21 10.28 -0.33
C GLY A 274 -5.17 10.68 0.78
N PHE A 275 -5.75 11.86 0.62
CA PHE A 275 -6.78 12.44 1.49
C PHE A 275 -8.12 12.65 0.78
N GLY A 276 -8.33 11.90 -0.30
CA GLY A 276 -9.57 11.85 -1.07
C GLY A 276 -9.73 12.97 -2.10
N GLU A 277 -10.66 12.75 -3.01
CA GLU A 277 -11.05 13.70 -4.06
C GLU A 277 -12.12 14.68 -3.56
N ARG A 278 -12.02 15.94 -3.99
CA ARG A 278 -13.02 16.97 -3.69
C ARG A 278 -14.22 16.90 -4.63
N LYS A 279 -13.97 16.57 -5.90
CA LYS A 279 -14.97 16.24 -6.91
C LYS A 279 -14.42 15.08 -7.75
N PRO A 280 -15.29 14.29 -8.40
CA PRO A 280 -14.85 13.27 -9.34
C PRO A 280 -13.90 13.90 -10.37
N ASP A 281 -12.75 13.25 -10.59
CA ASP A 281 -11.74 13.62 -11.59
C ASP A 281 -10.98 14.94 -11.33
N ASP A 282 -11.19 15.60 -10.18
CA ASP A 282 -10.45 16.83 -9.81
C ASP A 282 -9.04 16.51 -9.23
N GLY A 283 -8.62 15.25 -9.19
CA GLY A 283 -7.40 14.82 -8.51
C GLY A 283 -7.54 14.79 -6.98
N TYR A 284 -6.61 14.07 -6.34
CA TYR A 284 -6.59 13.88 -4.90
C TYR A 284 -5.95 15.08 -4.20
N ASP A 285 -6.43 15.39 -2.99
CA ASP A 285 -5.53 16.00 -2.01
C ASP A 285 -4.55 14.90 -1.58
N GLU A 286 -3.25 15.13 -1.72
CA GLU A 286 -2.24 14.09 -1.56
C GLU A 286 -0.92 14.64 -1.02
N ALA A 287 -0.19 13.79 -0.31
CA ALA A 287 1.19 14.03 0.06
C ALA A 287 2.13 13.11 -0.71
N ASP A 288 3.27 13.64 -1.11
CA ASP A 288 4.29 12.96 -1.93
C ASP A 288 5.70 13.46 -1.60
N ILE A 289 6.72 12.74 -2.03
CA ILE A 289 8.12 13.13 -1.94
C ILE A 289 8.58 13.61 -3.32
N ASP A 290 9.08 14.85 -3.39
CA ASP A 290 9.69 15.36 -4.62
C ASP A 290 11.03 14.64 -4.86
N GLY A 291 11.01 13.62 -5.72
CA GLY A 291 12.17 12.79 -6.02
C GLY A 291 13.29 13.49 -6.80
N GLU A 292 13.03 14.65 -7.43
CA GLU A 292 14.03 15.39 -8.21
C GLU A 292 14.83 16.40 -7.37
N ARG A 293 14.29 16.84 -6.21
CA ARG A 293 14.94 17.80 -5.28
C ARG A 293 15.62 17.10 -4.09
N ASP A 294 15.78 17.77 -2.95
CA ASP A 294 16.34 17.23 -1.69
C ASP A 294 15.49 16.09 -1.06
N ALA A 295 14.71 15.37 -1.87
CA ALA A 295 13.73 14.37 -1.46
C ALA A 295 12.80 14.90 -0.37
N THR A 296 12.26 16.11 -0.57
CA THR A 296 11.42 16.79 0.43
C THR A 296 9.96 16.39 0.31
N TRP A 297 9.28 16.31 1.44
CA TRP A 297 7.84 16.09 1.48
C TRP A 297 7.06 17.29 0.96
N THR A 298 6.04 17.02 0.17
CA THR A 298 5.10 17.97 -0.40
C THR A 298 3.67 17.56 -0.09
N PHE A 299 2.78 18.55 -0.07
CA PHE A 299 1.34 18.35 0.06
C PHE A 299 0.64 19.14 -1.04
N SER A 300 -0.05 18.44 -1.92
CA SER A 300 -0.86 19.00 -2.99
C SER A 300 -2.33 19.00 -2.58
N SER A 301 -3.04 20.11 -2.79
CA SER A 301 -4.48 20.18 -2.60
C SER A 301 -5.16 20.91 -3.76
N HIS A 302 -6.47 20.72 -3.87
CA HIS A 302 -7.31 21.40 -4.87
C HIS A 302 -6.80 21.17 -6.30
N ALA A 303 -6.75 19.92 -6.76
CA ALA A 303 -6.27 19.58 -8.10
C ALA A 303 -4.84 20.07 -8.39
N HIS A 304 -3.94 19.94 -7.41
CA HIS A 304 -2.56 20.45 -7.47
C HIS A 304 -2.40 21.96 -7.69
N THR A 305 -3.47 22.75 -7.54
CA THR A 305 -3.36 24.22 -7.65
C THR A 305 -2.67 24.86 -6.44
N GLN A 306 -2.60 24.13 -5.33
CA GLN A 306 -1.86 24.54 -4.13
C GLN A 306 -0.92 23.43 -3.72
N ILE A 307 0.38 23.71 -3.78
CA ILE A 307 1.45 22.80 -3.37
C ILE A 307 2.23 23.46 -2.24
N THR A 308 2.32 22.77 -1.10
CA THR A 308 3.14 23.19 0.04
C THR A 308 4.30 22.23 0.17
N THR A 309 5.53 22.76 0.18
CA THR A 309 6.75 21.97 0.39
C THR A 309 7.23 22.13 1.83
N SER A 310 7.56 21.01 2.47
CA SER A 310 8.13 21.01 3.81
C SER A 310 9.65 21.22 3.78
N THR A 311 10.25 21.43 4.96
CA THR A 311 11.70 21.31 5.15
C THR A 311 12.13 19.89 5.54
N LEU A 312 11.18 18.95 5.63
CA LEU A 312 11.43 17.57 6.00
C LEU A 312 11.84 16.78 4.76
N THR A 313 12.92 16.04 4.85
CA THR A 313 13.41 15.17 3.77
C THR A 313 12.87 13.75 3.94
N ILE A 314 13.17 12.88 2.98
CA ILE A 314 12.86 11.45 2.98
C ILE A 314 13.37 10.71 4.22
N ASP A 315 14.46 11.21 4.83
CA ASP A 315 15.09 10.61 6.01
C ASP A 315 14.59 11.20 7.34
N ALA A 316 13.60 12.10 7.30
CA ALA A 316 12.99 12.66 8.51
C ALA A 316 12.24 11.60 9.31
N ASP A 317 12.07 11.83 10.62
CA ASP A 317 11.28 10.93 11.47
C ASP A 317 9.84 10.80 10.92
N PRO A 318 9.34 9.57 10.69
CA PRO A 318 8.01 9.37 10.11
C PRO A 318 6.87 10.02 10.91
N THR A 319 7.03 10.15 12.23
CA THR A 319 6.03 10.77 13.12
C THR A 319 5.96 12.29 12.90
N ASP A 320 7.11 12.93 12.71
CA ASP A 320 7.19 14.37 12.44
C ASP A 320 6.58 14.69 11.07
N VAL A 321 6.89 13.87 10.07
CA VAL A 321 6.28 13.98 8.73
C VAL A 321 4.78 13.75 8.81
N ALA A 322 4.32 12.70 9.49
CA ALA A 322 2.90 12.40 9.63
C ALA A 322 2.13 13.53 10.33
N THR A 323 2.74 14.15 11.34
CA THR A 323 2.20 15.33 12.02
C THR A 323 2.07 16.50 11.05
N TRP A 324 3.13 16.80 10.30
CA TRP A 324 3.12 17.87 9.31
C TRP A 324 2.07 17.65 8.22
N ILE A 325 2.00 16.44 7.63
CA ILE A 325 1.01 16.09 6.59
C ILE A 325 -0.42 16.20 7.15
N THR A 326 -0.66 15.68 8.34
CA THR A 326 -1.99 15.77 8.98
C THR A 326 -2.40 17.23 9.21
N ASP A 327 -1.45 18.09 9.56
CA ASP A 327 -1.69 19.53 9.67
C ASP A 327 -2.00 20.18 8.33
N GLN A 328 -1.33 19.78 7.23
CA GLN A 328 -1.67 20.27 5.89
C GLN A 328 -3.08 19.82 5.47
N ALA A 329 -3.42 18.55 5.65
CA ALA A 329 -4.75 18.02 5.34
C ALA A 329 -5.85 18.71 6.16
N ARG A 330 -5.57 19.02 7.43
CA ARG A 330 -6.46 19.81 8.29
C ARG A 330 -6.65 21.23 7.76
N GLN A 331 -5.56 21.92 7.42
CA GLN A 331 -5.61 23.30 6.92
C GLN A 331 -6.32 23.41 5.57
N ALA A 332 -6.11 22.43 4.69
CA ALA A 332 -6.80 22.33 3.42
C ALA A 332 -8.27 21.91 3.58
N ALA A 333 -8.67 21.41 4.76
CA ALA A 333 -9.95 20.74 4.97
C ALA A 333 -10.17 19.59 3.98
N SER A 334 -9.16 18.72 3.84
CA SER A 334 -9.18 17.61 2.91
C SER A 334 -10.32 16.62 3.21
N PRO A 335 -10.96 16.02 2.19
CA PRO A 335 -12.15 15.17 2.36
C PRO A 335 -12.00 14.06 3.41
N ALA A 336 -10.90 13.29 3.33
CA ALA A 336 -10.69 12.16 4.22
C ALA A 336 -10.44 12.59 5.67
N TYR A 337 -9.74 13.71 5.87
CA TYR A 337 -9.53 14.31 7.19
C TYR A 337 -10.86 14.76 7.82
N VAL A 338 -11.69 15.49 7.07
CA VAL A 338 -13.01 15.96 7.55
C VAL A 338 -13.91 14.77 7.91
N ALA A 339 -13.93 13.73 7.08
CA ALA A 339 -14.70 12.52 7.35
C ALA A 339 -14.21 11.76 8.59
N TRP A 340 -12.89 11.68 8.80
CA TRP A 340 -12.30 11.10 10.00
C TRP A 340 -12.61 11.91 11.25
N GLU A 341 -12.49 13.24 11.20
CA GLU A 341 -12.78 14.11 12.34
C GLU A 341 -14.26 14.00 12.75
N ALA A 342 -15.18 13.95 11.77
CA ALA A 342 -16.60 13.74 12.01
C ALA A 342 -16.88 12.41 12.72
N ARG A 343 -16.25 11.32 12.27
CA ARG A 343 -16.35 9.98 12.89
C ARG A 343 -15.84 10.00 14.33
N ARG A 344 -14.64 10.55 14.55
CA ARG A 344 -14.03 10.64 15.88
C ARG A 344 -14.88 11.44 16.88
N ARG A 345 -15.55 12.51 16.42
CA ARG A 345 -16.48 13.30 17.25
C ARG A 345 -17.73 12.51 17.66
N LEU A 346 -18.16 11.55 16.85
CA LEU A 346 -19.29 10.67 17.17
C LEU A 346 -18.90 9.53 18.13
N GLU A 347 -17.66 9.05 18.03
CA GLU A 347 -17.10 7.99 18.88
C GLU A 347 -16.67 8.50 20.27
N THR A 348 -16.37 9.79 20.39
CA THR A 348 -16.04 10.38 21.69
C THR A 348 -17.28 10.31 22.60
N PRO A 349 -17.21 9.62 23.75
CA PRO A 349 -18.35 9.51 24.66
C PRO A 349 -18.83 10.91 25.02
N ARG A 350 -20.05 11.25 24.63
CA ARG A 350 -20.70 12.44 25.15
C ARG A 350 -20.88 12.21 26.64
N LEU A 351 -20.02 12.82 27.46
CA LEU A 351 -20.27 12.96 28.89
C LEU A 351 -21.71 13.42 29.04
N ASN A 352 -22.55 12.58 29.65
CA ASN A 352 -23.96 12.87 29.74
C ASN A 352 -24.12 14.16 30.55
N ARG A 353 -25.18 14.93 30.25
CA ARG A 353 -25.48 16.16 31.01
C ARG A 353 -25.60 15.90 32.52
N ALA A 354 -25.96 14.67 32.90
CA ALA A 354 -25.97 14.19 34.28
C ALA A 354 -24.56 14.10 34.92
N ASP A 355 -23.54 13.70 34.16
CA ASP A 355 -22.15 13.62 34.65
C ASP A 355 -21.55 15.03 34.83
N ARG A 356 -21.93 15.98 33.97
CA ARG A 356 -21.59 17.41 34.16
C ARG A 356 -22.28 18.03 35.38
N ALA A 357 -23.51 17.62 35.69
CA ALA A 357 -24.22 18.09 36.88
C ALA A 357 -23.67 17.46 38.19
N GLY A 358 -23.07 16.26 38.11
CA GLY A 358 -22.38 15.63 39.22
C GLY A 358 -21.09 16.36 39.65
N LEU A 359 -20.40 17.01 38.70
CA LEU A 359 -19.19 17.80 38.97
C LEU A 359 -19.48 19.19 39.54
N SER A 360 -20.69 19.74 39.35
CA SER A 360 -21.09 21.03 39.94
C SER A 360 -21.60 20.94 41.38
N ASN A 361 -21.80 19.74 41.92
CA ASN A 361 -22.22 19.51 43.31
C ASN A 361 -21.06 19.17 44.26
N ALA A 362 -19.81 19.21 43.77
CA ALA A 362 -18.67 19.23 44.67
C ALA A 362 -18.69 20.57 45.42
N ALA A 363 -19.06 20.52 46.69
CA ALA A 363 -18.98 21.67 47.59
C ALA A 363 -17.56 22.28 47.48
N PRO A 364 -17.45 23.62 47.39
CA PRO A 364 -16.14 24.24 47.39
C PRO A 364 -15.40 23.78 48.65
N PRO A 365 -14.10 23.43 48.55
CA PRO A 365 -13.35 22.95 49.70
C PRO A 365 -13.41 24.01 50.79
N THR A 366 -13.97 23.62 51.94
CA THR A 366 -14.06 24.45 53.13
C THR A 366 -12.64 24.88 53.51
N ALA A 367 -12.37 26.17 53.40
CA ALA A 367 -11.15 26.77 53.91
C ALA A 367 -11.13 26.60 55.44
N MET A 368 -10.48 25.54 55.92
CA MET A 368 -9.99 25.52 57.29
C MET A 368 -8.73 26.38 57.33
N GLY A 369 -8.91 27.62 57.79
CA GLY A 369 -7.83 28.47 58.20
C GLY A 369 -7.06 27.82 59.35
N LEU A 370 -5.76 27.64 59.15
CA LEU A 370 -4.79 27.77 60.22
C LEU A 370 -3.95 29.01 59.93
N ALA A 371 -4.31 30.07 60.65
CA ALA A 371 -3.47 31.23 60.83
C ALA A 371 -2.21 30.84 61.62
N GLY A 372 -1.04 31.21 61.12
CA GLY A 372 0.24 31.14 61.82
C GLY A 372 1.36 31.74 60.96
N PRO A 373 2.33 32.46 61.54
CA PRO A 373 2.61 33.84 61.12
C PRO A 373 3.76 33.99 60.11
N TRP A 374 3.59 35.05 59.31
CA TRP A 374 4.57 35.93 58.68
C TRP A 374 6.04 35.72 59.10
N SER A 375 6.88 35.36 58.12
CA SER A 375 8.30 35.74 58.10
C SER A 375 8.61 36.34 56.74
N THR A 376 9.15 37.55 56.79
CA THR A 376 9.47 38.45 55.68
C THR A 376 10.86 38.17 55.09
N GLY A 377 10.90 37.85 53.79
CA GLY A 377 11.96 38.15 52.81
C GLY A 377 13.31 37.39 52.88
N PRO A 378 14.25 37.62 51.92
CA PRO A 378 14.11 38.37 50.65
C PRO A 378 14.56 37.59 49.38
N ASP A 379 14.12 38.10 48.22
CA ASP A 379 14.78 38.18 46.90
C ASP A 379 15.55 36.97 46.33
N ILE A 380 15.22 36.57 45.09
CA ILE A 380 16.03 36.82 43.87
C ILE A 380 15.40 36.10 42.64
N GLU A 381 15.42 36.87 41.56
CA GLU A 381 15.08 36.76 40.12
C GLU A 381 15.16 35.44 39.32
N PRO A 382 14.60 35.46 38.07
CA PRO A 382 14.28 34.28 37.27
C PRO A 382 15.39 33.86 36.29
N PHE A 383 15.26 32.63 35.77
CA PHE A 383 15.75 32.23 34.45
C PHE A 383 14.60 31.64 33.64
#